data_AF-A0A831SL42-F1
#
_entry.id   AF-A0A831SL42-F1
#
_cell.length_a   1.000
_cell.length_b   1.000
_cell.length_c   1.000
_cell.angle_alpha   90.00
_cell.angle_beta   90.00
_cell.angle_gamma   90.00
#
_symmetry.space_group_name_H-M   'P 1'
#
loop_
_entity.id
_entity.type
_entity.pdbx_description
1 polymer ?
#
loop_
_entity_poly.entity_id
_entity_poly.type
_entity_poly.pdbx_seq_one_letter_code
_entity_poly.pdbx_strand_id
1 'polypeptide(L)'
;FLTQFSENKVRVIKNLVKIPREIKTEQFIKFFQDKYKKMQKIFLRRTKFNFVSLNKLGKERKEVYIFGIVKNIKEKADKKIVEIEDMTTSVKVEFSLNVKNIDNLMLDEAIVVRGISAGEYLFGKEIIYPDIPLRPPTKGQERVCFISDLHLDETPPSDIKKFFDWFKTQKIPYLLVAGDVSDKESFINYVKDLGSKVFLIPGEKDDSSYPALGIKLKEGLKNVISLSNPAMIEINGVKILMIHKFNLDMLKKRYLGQSKLILNEDSLVLDVVPDIVHCGHTHEPEVQNYKSATIVNSGSPLSDFKPVVINLADRSVEQIRL
;
A
#
# COMPACT_ATOMS: atom_id res chain seq x y z
N PHE A 1 -3.54 -1.66 -45.05
CA PHE A 1 -4.60 -0.74 -44.57
C PHE A 1 -4.63 -0.80 -43.06
N LEU A 2 -4.65 0.38 -42.44
CA LEU A 2 -4.45 0.68 -41.03
C LEU A 2 -5.48 0.00 -40.10
N THR A 3 -5.02 -0.49 -38.95
CA THR A 3 -5.80 -0.42 -37.70
C THR A 3 -4.86 -0.16 -36.53
N GLN A 4 -4.80 1.14 -36.19
CA GLN A 4 -4.49 1.77 -34.91
C GLN A 4 -3.88 0.89 -33.80
N PHE A 5 -2.60 1.13 -33.50
CA PHE A 5 -2.05 0.88 -32.16
C PHE A 5 -2.84 1.73 -31.16
N SER A 6 -3.64 1.08 -30.32
CA SER A 6 -4.53 1.75 -29.37
C SER A 6 -3.74 2.65 -28.42
N GLU A 7 -4.25 3.86 -28.20
CA GLU A 7 -3.80 4.84 -27.21
C GLU A 7 -3.37 4.18 -25.88
N ASN A 8 -2.23 4.65 -25.36
CA ASN A 8 -1.68 4.32 -24.05
C ASN A 8 -2.78 4.14 -22.98
N LYS A 9 -2.96 2.91 -22.48
CA LYS A 9 -4.05 2.57 -21.54
C LYS A 9 -3.59 2.86 -20.11
N VAL A 10 -4.01 4.00 -19.59
CA VAL A 10 -3.87 4.34 -18.18
C VAL A 10 -5.23 4.28 -17.48
N ARG A 11 -5.30 3.58 -16.34
CA ARG A 11 -6.50 3.51 -15.51
C ARG A 11 -6.15 3.79 -14.05
N VAL A 12 -6.97 4.60 -13.39
CA VAL A 12 -6.92 4.74 -11.93
C VAL A 12 -7.76 3.61 -11.32
N ILE A 13 -7.14 2.74 -10.54
CA ILE A 13 -7.80 1.60 -9.87
C ILE A 13 -8.32 2.03 -8.49
N LYS A 14 -7.51 2.79 -7.75
CA LYS A 14 -7.81 3.20 -6.38
C LYS A 14 -7.36 4.63 -6.16
N ASN A 15 -8.30 5.49 -5.78
CA ASN A 15 -8.06 6.89 -5.51
C ASN A 15 -9.15 7.44 -4.58
N LEU A 16 -8.78 7.95 -3.42
CA LEU A 16 -9.68 8.64 -2.51
C LEU A 16 -9.90 10.07 -3.01
N VAL A 17 -11.12 10.37 -3.43
CA VAL A 17 -11.47 11.69 -4.01
C VAL A 17 -12.21 12.61 -3.03
N LYS A 18 -12.74 12.05 -1.94
CA LYS A 18 -13.48 12.80 -0.93
C LYS A 18 -13.39 12.14 0.45
N ILE A 19 -13.29 12.97 1.48
CA ILE A 19 -13.43 12.57 2.88
C ILE A 19 -14.81 13.05 3.35
N PRO A 20 -15.66 12.18 3.94
CA PRO A 20 -16.93 12.60 4.52
C PRO A 20 -16.73 13.66 5.61
N ARG A 21 -17.55 14.72 5.61
CA ARG A 21 -17.51 15.76 6.67
C ARG A 21 -18.15 15.28 7.98
N GLU A 22 -19.14 14.42 7.88
CA GLU A 22 -19.87 13.83 9.00
C GLU A 22 -20.00 12.33 8.78
N ILE A 23 -19.96 11.58 9.88
CA ILE A 23 -20.07 10.12 9.91
C ILE A 23 -21.27 9.75 10.78
N LYS A 24 -22.25 9.07 10.18
CA LYS A 24 -23.37 8.48 10.91
C LYS A 24 -22.98 7.13 11.50
N THR A 25 -23.70 6.70 12.54
CA THR A 25 -23.47 5.40 13.19
C THR A 25 -23.50 4.23 12.21
N GLU A 26 -24.40 4.24 11.23
CA GLU A 26 -24.48 3.19 10.21
C GLU A 26 -23.24 3.14 9.31
N GLN A 27 -22.65 4.31 9.01
CA GLN A 27 -21.42 4.39 8.21
C GLN A 27 -20.22 3.90 9.02
N PHE A 28 -20.15 4.24 10.30
CA PHE A 28 -19.14 3.72 11.22
C PHE A 28 -19.16 2.19 11.26
N ILE A 29 -20.32 1.59 11.51
CA ILE A 29 -20.48 0.13 11.52
C ILE A 29 -20.08 -0.47 10.16
N LYS A 30 -20.54 0.13 9.06
CA LYS A 30 -20.22 -0.33 7.70
C LYS A 30 -18.72 -0.32 7.41
N PHE A 31 -17.99 0.70 7.87
CA PHE A 31 -16.54 0.80 7.67
C PHE A 31 -15.78 -0.39 8.26
N PHE A 32 -16.03 -0.71 9.54
CA PHE A 32 -15.36 -1.84 10.19
C PHE A 32 -15.78 -3.20 9.62
N GLN A 33 -17.06 -3.35 9.27
CA GLN A 33 -17.54 -4.56 8.60
C GLN A 33 -16.93 -4.76 7.21
N ASP A 34 -16.70 -3.68 6.47
CA ASP A 34 -16.11 -3.73 5.14
C ASP A 34 -14.67 -4.24 5.20
N LYS A 35 -13.86 -3.75 6.16
CA LYS A 35 -12.52 -4.28 6.45
C LYS A 35 -12.56 -5.79 6.68
N TYR A 36 -13.42 -6.25 7.60
CA TYR A 36 -13.56 -7.68 7.91
C TYR A 36 -13.89 -8.49 6.65
N LYS A 37 -14.90 -8.07 5.88
CA LYS A 37 -15.36 -8.79 4.67
C LYS A 37 -14.29 -8.83 3.58
N LYS A 38 -13.60 -7.72 3.32
CA LYS A 38 -12.52 -7.66 2.32
C LYS A 38 -11.36 -8.56 2.73
N MET A 39 -10.93 -8.50 3.99
CA MET A 39 -9.86 -9.36 4.51
C MET A 39 -10.25 -10.84 4.50
N GLN A 40 -11.46 -11.19 4.93
CA GLN A 40 -11.98 -12.56 4.89
C GLN A 40 -11.92 -13.12 3.46
N LYS A 41 -12.37 -12.34 2.47
CA LYS A 41 -12.32 -12.72 1.05
C LYS A 41 -10.89 -12.95 0.56
N ILE A 42 -9.92 -12.16 1.02
CA ILE A 42 -8.51 -12.35 0.70
C ILE A 42 -8.02 -13.68 1.30
N PHE A 43 -8.24 -13.92 2.60
CA PHE A 43 -7.82 -15.17 3.26
C PHE A 43 -8.43 -16.41 2.62
N LEU A 44 -9.72 -16.40 2.31
CA LEU A 44 -10.43 -17.50 1.64
C LEU A 44 -9.86 -17.81 0.25
N ARG A 45 -9.34 -16.80 -0.46
CA ARG A 45 -8.68 -16.99 -1.77
C ARG A 45 -7.24 -17.46 -1.66
N ARG A 46 -6.55 -17.09 -0.58
CA ARG A 46 -5.12 -17.36 -0.38
C ARG A 46 -4.85 -18.68 0.32
N THR A 47 -5.82 -19.20 1.05
CA THR A 47 -5.69 -20.39 1.90
C THR A 47 -6.77 -21.41 1.56
N LYS A 48 -6.50 -22.68 1.84
CA LYS A 48 -7.46 -23.80 1.68
C LYS A 48 -7.91 -24.35 3.02
N PHE A 49 -7.94 -23.51 4.06
CA PHE A 49 -8.28 -23.94 5.41
C PHE A 49 -9.79 -24.09 5.58
N ASN A 50 -10.18 -25.06 6.41
CA ASN A 50 -11.56 -25.18 6.88
C ASN A 50 -11.74 -24.26 8.09
N PHE A 51 -12.20 -23.04 7.82
CA PHE A 51 -12.39 -22.03 8.87
C PHE A 51 -13.55 -22.38 9.80
N VAL A 52 -13.34 -22.17 11.10
CA VAL A 52 -14.38 -22.31 12.14
C VAL A 52 -14.76 -20.91 12.62
N SER A 53 -16.06 -20.57 12.58
CA SER A 53 -16.58 -19.34 13.19
C SER A 53 -16.35 -19.36 14.69
N LEU A 54 -16.07 -18.20 15.29
CA LEU A 54 -15.66 -18.14 16.70
C LEU A 54 -16.75 -18.65 17.65
N ASN A 55 -18.02 -18.39 17.37
CA ASN A 55 -19.16 -18.88 18.15
C ASN A 55 -19.40 -20.41 18.04
N LYS A 56 -18.73 -21.11 17.12
CA LYS A 56 -18.83 -22.56 16.91
C LYS A 56 -17.63 -23.32 17.46
N LEU A 57 -16.73 -22.65 18.18
CA LEU A 57 -15.65 -23.33 18.88
C LEU A 57 -16.26 -24.23 19.96
N GLY A 58 -16.05 -25.54 19.80
CA GLY A 58 -16.56 -26.55 20.72
C GLY A 58 -15.58 -26.82 21.86
N LYS A 59 -16.00 -27.61 22.84
CA LYS A 59 -15.17 -28.01 23.98
C LYS A 59 -14.17 -29.12 23.65
N GLU A 60 -14.38 -29.80 22.53
CA GLU A 60 -13.55 -30.91 22.08
C GLU A 60 -12.14 -30.47 21.72
N ARG A 61 -11.16 -31.29 22.12
CA ARG A 61 -9.77 -31.03 21.80
C ARG A 61 -9.51 -31.27 20.32
N LYS A 62 -9.41 -30.21 19.53
CA LYS A 62 -9.14 -30.29 18.09
C LYS A 62 -8.34 -29.11 17.56
N GLU A 63 -7.63 -29.35 16.47
CA GLU A 63 -6.99 -28.29 15.71
C GLU A 63 -8.05 -27.49 14.95
N VAL A 64 -7.94 -26.16 14.99
CA VAL A 64 -8.86 -25.22 14.36
C VAL A 64 -8.10 -24.13 13.62
N TYR A 65 -8.70 -23.64 12.54
CA TYR A 65 -8.29 -22.43 11.86
C TYR A 65 -9.40 -21.39 12.06
N ILE A 66 -9.06 -20.30 12.73
CA ILE A 66 -10.00 -19.19 12.97
C ILE A 66 -9.50 -17.94 12.24
N PHE A 67 -10.42 -17.16 11.69
CA PHE A 67 -10.14 -15.84 11.11
C PHE A 67 -10.82 -14.78 11.96
N GLY A 68 -10.09 -13.71 12.27
CA GLY A 68 -10.67 -12.56 12.96
C GLY A 68 -9.73 -11.37 13.00
N ILE A 69 -10.18 -10.31 13.66
CA ILE A 69 -9.45 -9.07 13.88
C ILE A 69 -8.96 -9.04 15.32
N VAL A 70 -7.71 -8.60 15.53
CA VAL A 70 -7.15 -8.45 16.87
C VAL A 70 -7.80 -7.27 17.58
N LYS A 71 -8.53 -7.56 18.65
CA LYS A 71 -9.25 -6.58 19.45
C LYS A 71 -8.45 -6.09 20.66
N ASN A 72 -7.69 -6.99 21.29
CA ASN A 72 -6.90 -6.68 22.47
C ASN A 72 -5.69 -7.60 22.58
N ILE A 73 -4.60 -7.10 23.15
CA ILE A 73 -3.38 -7.87 23.43
C ILE A 73 -3.00 -7.61 24.90
N LYS A 74 -2.91 -8.69 25.69
CA LYS A 74 -2.44 -8.66 27.07
C LYS A 74 -1.14 -9.45 27.18
N GLU A 75 -0.07 -8.78 27.53
CA GLU A 75 1.23 -9.41 27.75
C GLU A 75 1.34 -9.93 29.18
N LYS A 76 1.93 -11.12 29.33
CA LYS A 76 2.31 -11.75 30.59
C LYS A 76 3.75 -12.23 30.48
N ALA A 77 4.37 -12.59 31.61
CA ALA A 77 5.78 -12.95 31.68
C ALA A 77 6.19 -14.10 30.72
N ASP A 78 5.31 -15.07 30.48
CA ASP A 78 5.58 -16.28 29.71
C ASP A 78 4.72 -16.42 28.44
N LYS A 79 3.74 -15.55 28.23
CA LYS A 79 2.74 -15.66 27.17
C LYS A 79 2.08 -14.34 26.80
N LYS A 80 1.48 -14.27 25.61
CA LYS A 80 0.52 -13.22 25.24
C LYS A 80 -0.89 -13.79 25.15
N ILE A 81 -1.86 -13.06 25.67
CA ILE A 81 -3.29 -13.37 25.52
C ILE A 81 -3.86 -12.37 24.53
N VAL A 82 -4.25 -12.87 23.36
CA VAL A 82 -4.78 -12.08 22.25
C VAL A 82 -6.28 -12.30 22.17
N GLU A 83 -7.07 -11.24 22.29
CA GLU A 83 -8.50 -11.29 22.04
C GLU A 83 -8.77 -11.04 20.56
N ILE A 84 -9.42 -12.00 19.90
CA ILE A 84 -9.73 -11.99 18.47
C ILE A 84 -11.24 -11.93 18.32
N GLU A 85 -11.72 -11.03 17.45
CA GLU A 85 -13.15 -10.89 17.15
C GLU A 85 -13.49 -11.20 15.69
N ASP A 86 -14.68 -11.75 15.51
CA ASP A 86 -15.32 -11.90 14.21
C ASP A 86 -16.72 -11.27 14.24
N MET A 87 -17.50 -11.47 13.17
CA MET A 87 -18.87 -10.96 13.08
C MET A 87 -19.86 -11.60 14.09
N THR A 88 -19.43 -12.61 14.85
CA THR A 88 -20.26 -13.39 15.76
C THR A 88 -19.92 -13.16 17.22
N THR A 89 -18.64 -13.19 17.60
CA THR A 89 -18.20 -13.06 19.00
C THR A 89 -16.71 -12.69 19.09
N SER A 90 -16.19 -12.57 20.31
CA SER A 90 -14.77 -12.41 20.60
C SER A 90 -14.27 -13.58 21.44
N VAL A 91 -13.06 -14.08 21.17
CA VAL A 91 -12.44 -15.17 21.92
C VAL A 91 -11.01 -14.84 22.31
N LYS A 92 -10.55 -15.36 23.45
CA LYS A 92 -9.17 -15.20 23.91
C LYS A 92 -8.33 -16.37 23.43
N VAL A 93 -7.18 -16.06 22.84
CA VAL A 93 -6.18 -17.01 22.37
C VAL A 93 -4.90 -16.81 23.16
N GLU A 94 -4.38 -17.88 23.75
CA GLU A 94 -3.09 -17.86 24.44
C GLU A 94 -1.97 -18.28 23.49
N PHE A 95 -0.94 -17.45 23.37
CA PHE A 95 0.25 -17.69 22.56
C PHE A 95 1.49 -17.72 23.46
N SER A 96 2.38 -18.68 23.22
CA SER A 96 3.75 -18.61 23.76
C SER A 96 4.54 -17.51 23.05
N LEU A 97 5.50 -16.91 23.76
CA LEU A 97 6.34 -15.83 23.22
C LEU A 97 7.24 -16.26 22.05
N ASN A 98 7.44 -17.58 21.83
CA ASN A 98 8.21 -18.09 20.71
C ASN A 98 7.43 -18.22 19.40
N VAL A 99 6.12 -17.93 19.40
CA VAL A 99 5.30 -18.02 18.19
C VAL A 99 5.71 -16.92 17.21
N LYS A 100 6.03 -17.30 15.97
CA LYS A 100 6.43 -16.34 14.93
C LYS A 100 5.36 -15.25 14.75
N ASN A 101 5.82 -14.01 14.60
CA ASN A 101 5.02 -12.79 14.45
C ASN A 101 4.23 -12.33 15.70
N ILE A 102 4.35 -13.01 16.85
CA ILE A 102 3.61 -12.61 18.06
C ILE A 102 4.05 -11.25 18.61
N ASP A 103 5.34 -10.90 18.44
CA ASP A 103 5.90 -9.64 18.94
C ASP A 103 5.50 -8.43 18.09
N ASN A 104 5.25 -8.65 16.80
CA ASN A 104 4.88 -7.61 15.84
C ASN A 104 3.36 -7.54 15.60
N LEU A 105 2.57 -8.28 16.39
CA LEU A 105 1.13 -8.29 16.28
C LEU A 105 0.55 -7.00 16.83
N MET A 106 -0.32 -6.34 16.07
CA MET A 106 -0.93 -5.08 16.48
C MET A 106 -2.45 -5.18 16.59
N LEU A 107 -3.05 -4.22 17.28
CA LEU A 107 -4.50 -4.04 17.28
C LEU A 107 -5.01 -3.78 15.86
N ASP A 108 -6.26 -4.18 15.64
CA ASP A 108 -6.99 -4.09 14.38
C ASP A 108 -6.39 -4.90 13.22
N GLU A 109 -5.41 -5.78 13.47
CA GLU A 109 -4.87 -6.65 12.45
C GLU A 109 -5.80 -7.82 12.15
N ALA A 110 -6.08 -8.06 10.88
CA ALA A 110 -6.84 -9.23 10.45
C ALA A 110 -5.88 -10.41 10.27
N ILE A 111 -6.10 -11.47 11.05
CA ILE A 111 -5.22 -12.64 11.12
C ILE A 111 -5.99 -13.94 10.99
N VAL A 112 -5.29 -14.97 10.54
CA VAL A 112 -5.71 -16.36 10.74
C VAL A 112 -4.87 -16.96 11.86
N VAL A 113 -5.51 -17.66 12.78
CA VAL A 113 -4.82 -18.42 13.81
C VAL A 113 -5.04 -19.90 13.58
N ARG A 114 -3.95 -20.64 13.45
CA ARG A 114 -3.96 -22.09 13.66
C ARG A 114 -3.78 -22.33 15.15
N GLY A 115 -4.72 -23.02 15.76
CA GLY A 115 -4.72 -23.26 17.21
C GLY A 115 -5.32 -24.60 17.59
N ILE A 116 -5.20 -24.92 18.88
CA ILE A 116 -5.83 -26.08 19.49
C ILE A 116 -6.90 -25.58 20.44
N SER A 117 -8.16 -25.85 20.13
CA SER A 117 -9.26 -25.67 21.07
C SER A 117 -9.20 -26.80 22.10
N ALA A 118 -9.33 -26.49 23.39
CA ALA A 118 -9.30 -27.46 24.48
C ALA A 118 -10.15 -26.95 25.67
N GLY A 119 -11.39 -27.42 25.77
CA GLY A 119 -12.34 -26.89 26.75
C GLY A 119 -12.65 -25.42 26.49
N GLU A 120 -12.48 -24.58 27.50
CA GLU A 120 -12.70 -23.12 27.43
C GLU A 120 -11.47 -22.35 26.90
N TYR A 121 -10.37 -23.04 26.63
CA TYR A 121 -9.11 -22.43 26.21
C TYR A 121 -8.84 -22.64 24.72
N LEU A 122 -8.28 -21.62 24.07
CA LEU A 122 -7.75 -21.71 22.72
C LEU A 122 -6.26 -21.40 22.72
N PHE A 123 -5.44 -22.39 22.41
CA PHE A 123 -3.99 -22.25 22.37
C PHE A 123 -3.54 -21.98 20.93
N GLY A 124 -3.03 -20.79 20.67
CA GLY A 124 -2.51 -20.40 19.37
C GLY A 124 -1.15 -21.05 19.09
N LYS A 125 -1.02 -21.67 17.91
CA LYS A 125 0.22 -22.30 17.44
C LYS A 125 0.91 -21.47 16.36
N GLU A 126 0.15 -20.76 15.54
CA GLU A 126 0.68 -19.98 14.45
C GLU A 126 -0.23 -18.79 14.13
N ILE A 127 0.38 -17.63 13.85
CA ILE A 127 -0.29 -16.45 13.30
C ILE A 127 0.02 -16.39 11.80
N ILE A 128 -1.02 -16.48 10.98
CA ILE A 128 -0.94 -16.59 9.54
C ILE A 128 -1.50 -15.30 8.91
N TYR A 129 -0.69 -14.70 8.04
CA TYR A 129 -1.07 -13.60 7.17
C TYR A 129 -1.34 -14.10 5.74
N PRO A 130 -2.18 -13.41 4.95
CA PRO A 130 -2.60 -13.92 3.64
C PRO A 130 -1.49 -13.87 2.58
N ASP A 131 -0.58 -12.91 2.74
CA ASP A 131 0.57 -12.69 1.85
C ASP A 131 0.15 -12.45 0.38
N ILE A 132 1.09 -12.12 -0.49
CA ILE A 132 0.88 -12.07 -1.94
C ILE A 132 1.28 -13.40 -2.59
N PRO A 133 0.61 -13.80 -3.69
CA PRO A 133 0.97 -14.99 -4.44
C PRO A 133 2.35 -14.83 -5.08
N LEU A 134 3.12 -15.93 -5.10
CA LEU A 134 4.25 -16.04 -6.01
C LEU A 134 3.72 -16.16 -7.45
N ARG A 135 4.22 -15.34 -8.35
CA ARG A 135 3.75 -15.25 -9.74
C ARG A 135 4.87 -14.70 -10.64
N PRO A 136 4.84 -14.94 -11.95
CA PRO A 136 5.76 -14.25 -12.86
C PRO A 136 5.47 -12.72 -12.87
N PRO A 137 6.48 -11.88 -13.16
CA PRO A 137 6.27 -10.44 -13.32
C PRO A 137 5.28 -10.14 -14.44
N THR A 138 4.33 -9.24 -14.19
CA THR A 138 3.46 -8.70 -15.24
C THR A 138 4.27 -7.77 -16.13
N LYS A 139 4.16 -7.97 -17.45
CA LYS A 139 4.77 -7.12 -18.47
C LYS A 139 3.72 -6.20 -19.08
N GLY A 140 4.17 -5.05 -19.52
CA GLY A 140 3.37 -4.04 -20.22
C GLY A 140 4.14 -3.45 -21.38
N GLN A 141 3.99 -2.15 -21.59
CA GLN A 141 4.71 -1.38 -22.61
C GLN A 141 5.10 -0.02 -22.04
N GLU A 142 6.08 0.62 -22.65
CA GLU A 142 6.64 1.93 -22.26
C GLU A 142 7.59 1.91 -21.04
N ARG A 143 8.31 3.02 -20.87
CA ARG A 143 9.16 3.30 -19.71
C ARG A 143 8.40 4.18 -18.70
N VAL A 144 8.68 3.99 -17.42
CA VAL A 144 8.13 4.81 -16.32
C VAL A 144 9.29 5.26 -15.44
N CYS A 145 9.33 6.55 -15.10
CA CYS A 145 10.29 7.11 -14.15
C CYS A 145 9.62 7.34 -12.79
N PHE A 146 10.33 7.00 -11.72
CA PHE A 146 9.88 7.07 -10.33
C PHE A 146 10.82 7.99 -9.54
N ILE A 147 10.23 9.00 -8.89
CA ILE A 147 10.89 9.92 -7.96
C ILE A 147 10.04 10.12 -6.68
N SER A 148 10.62 10.61 -5.60
CA SER A 148 9.96 10.83 -4.31
C SER A 148 10.67 11.93 -3.53
N ASP A 149 10.06 12.41 -2.45
CA ASP A 149 10.70 13.24 -1.42
C ASP A 149 11.43 14.46 -2.00
N LEU A 150 10.74 15.26 -2.82
CA LEU A 150 11.36 16.36 -3.55
C LEU A 150 11.79 17.51 -2.63
N HIS A 151 11.03 17.77 -1.56
CA HIS A 151 11.23 18.85 -0.59
C HIS A 151 11.66 20.15 -1.27
N LEU A 152 10.87 20.65 -2.23
CA LEU A 152 11.27 21.74 -3.14
C LEU A 152 11.51 23.09 -2.44
N ASP A 153 11.03 23.25 -1.22
CA ASP A 153 11.31 24.38 -0.33
C ASP A 153 12.69 24.33 0.32
N GLU A 154 13.29 23.14 0.42
CA GLU A 154 14.59 22.89 1.06
C GLU A 154 15.68 22.48 0.04
N THR A 155 15.28 21.80 -1.04
CA THR A 155 16.18 21.25 -2.07
C THR A 155 16.84 22.36 -2.90
N PRO A 156 18.17 22.33 -3.12
CA PRO A 156 18.85 23.27 -4.00
C PRO A 156 18.25 23.27 -5.41
N PRO A 157 17.84 24.43 -5.97
CA PRO A 157 17.24 24.51 -7.30
C PRO A 157 18.11 23.92 -8.42
N SER A 158 19.44 23.93 -8.25
CA SER A 158 20.38 23.33 -9.19
C SER A 158 20.22 21.82 -9.31
N ASP A 159 19.99 21.12 -8.19
CA ASP A 159 19.98 19.65 -8.17
C ASP A 159 18.68 19.10 -8.73
N ILE A 160 17.56 19.71 -8.38
CA ILE A 160 16.27 19.36 -8.99
C ILE A 160 16.23 19.73 -10.49
N LYS A 161 16.86 20.86 -10.87
CA LYS A 161 16.93 21.27 -12.29
C LYS A 161 17.74 20.27 -13.13
N LYS A 162 18.88 19.77 -12.62
CA LYS A 162 19.66 18.71 -13.30
C LYS A 162 18.78 17.52 -13.64
N PHE A 163 17.94 17.07 -12.71
CA PHE A 163 17.00 15.97 -12.95
C PHE A 163 15.98 16.29 -14.04
N PHE A 164 15.26 17.41 -13.95
CA PHE A 164 14.23 17.71 -14.95
C PHE A 164 14.81 17.99 -16.33
N ASP A 165 16.00 18.60 -16.42
CA ASP A 165 16.71 18.79 -17.69
C ASP A 165 17.11 17.43 -18.30
N TRP A 166 17.67 16.53 -17.49
CA TRP A 166 17.95 15.16 -17.93
C TRP A 166 16.66 14.44 -18.37
N PHE A 167 15.60 14.46 -17.56
CA PHE A 167 14.34 13.74 -17.83
C PHE A 167 13.71 14.15 -19.16
N LYS A 168 13.72 15.46 -19.48
CA LYS A 168 13.23 16.00 -20.76
C LYS A 168 13.93 15.37 -21.97
N THR A 169 15.21 15.03 -21.86
CA THR A 169 15.96 14.38 -22.97
C THR A 169 15.59 12.92 -23.18
N GLN A 170 15.03 12.24 -22.17
CA GLN A 170 14.81 10.79 -22.19
C GLN A 170 13.53 10.37 -22.92
N LYS A 171 12.60 11.31 -23.18
CA LYS A 171 11.29 11.05 -23.80
C LYS A 171 10.49 9.93 -23.11
N ILE A 172 10.63 9.80 -21.78
CA ILE A 172 9.89 8.81 -20.99
C ILE A 172 8.43 9.29 -20.84
N PRO A 173 7.41 8.49 -21.20
CA PRO A 173 6.03 8.96 -21.24
C PRO A 173 5.38 9.18 -19.86
N TYR A 174 5.91 8.59 -18.80
CA TYR A 174 5.33 8.64 -17.45
C TYR A 174 6.34 9.02 -16.38
N LEU A 175 5.95 9.97 -15.52
CA LEU A 175 6.66 10.34 -14.30
C LEU A 175 5.76 10.12 -13.09
N LEU A 176 6.21 9.34 -12.12
CA LEU A 176 5.49 9.08 -10.87
C LEU A 176 6.26 9.74 -9.71
N VAL A 177 5.55 10.51 -8.89
CA VAL A 177 6.09 11.28 -7.77
C VAL A 177 5.42 10.83 -6.47
N ALA A 178 6.20 10.28 -5.53
CA ALA A 178 5.71 9.74 -4.26
C ALA A 178 5.90 10.71 -3.09
N GLY A 179 5.18 11.83 -3.13
CA GLY A 179 5.01 12.72 -1.98
C GLY A 179 6.17 13.63 -1.65
N ASP A 180 5.96 14.38 -0.57
CA ASP A 180 6.84 15.41 -0.02
C ASP A 180 7.33 16.38 -1.11
N VAL A 181 6.36 16.98 -1.81
CA VAL A 181 6.62 18.00 -2.84
C VAL A 181 6.93 19.36 -2.22
N SER A 182 6.19 19.72 -1.16
CA SER A 182 6.24 20.98 -0.40
C SER A 182 5.93 22.25 -1.22
N ASP A 183 6.86 22.74 -2.06
CA ASP A 183 6.63 23.90 -2.93
C ASP A 183 5.91 23.51 -4.24
N LYS A 184 4.59 23.69 -4.21
CA LYS A 184 3.68 23.37 -5.32
C LYS A 184 3.89 24.27 -6.55
N GLU A 185 4.29 25.53 -6.37
CA GLU A 185 4.46 26.44 -7.50
C GLU A 185 5.73 26.10 -8.28
N SER A 186 6.81 25.82 -7.56
CA SER A 186 8.04 25.30 -8.15
C SER A 186 7.79 23.97 -8.85
N PHE A 187 7.07 23.04 -8.23
CA PHE A 187 6.70 21.77 -8.86
C PHE A 187 5.99 21.97 -10.21
N ILE A 188 4.95 22.82 -10.23
CA ILE A 188 4.20 23.14 -11.44
C ILE A 188 5.13 23.66 -12.54
N ASN A 189 6.08 24.55 -12.21
CA ASN A 189 7.02 25.10 -13.17
C ASN A 189 7.94 24.04 -13.80
N TYR A 190 8.34 23.02 -13.05
CA TYR A 190 9.16 21.93 -13.59
C TYR A 190 8.37 20.99 -14.51
N VAL A 191 7.09 20.75 -14.21
CA VAL A 191 6.30 19.69 -14.87
C VAL A 191 5.36 20.17 -15.98
N LYS A 192 4.96 21.45 -16.00
CA LYS A 192 3.92 21.97 -16.93
C LYS A 192 4.26 21.77 -18.41
N ASP A 193 5.54 21.83 -18.76
CA ASP A 193 6.02 21.74 -20.14
C ASP A 193 6.55 20.34 -20.49
N LEU A 194 6.38 19.35 -19.60
CA LEU A 194 6.75 17.97 -19.89
C LEU A 194 5.75 17.35 -20.87
N GLY A 195 6.27 16.72 -21.93
CA GLY A 195 5.47 15.86 -22.82
C GLY A 195 4.99 14.56 -22.14
N SER A 196 5.44 14.29 -20.92
CA SER A 196 5.09 13.13 -20.11
C SER A 196 3.83 13.37 -19.30
N LYS A 197 3.07 12.31 -19.03
CA LYS A 197 2.00 12.33 -18.03
C LYS A 197 2.59 12.10 -16.63
N VAL A 198 2.26 12.99 -15.71
CA VAL A 198 2.80 12.98 -14.34
C VAL A 198 1.72 12.50 -13.37
N PHE A 199 2.05 11.54 -12.52
CA PHE A 199 1.20 11.10 -11.41
C PHE A 199 1.86 11.51 -10.10
N LEU A 200 1.06 12.10 -9.21
CA LEU A 200 1.56 12.66 -7.96
C LEU A 200 0.65 12.23 -6.81
N ILE A 201 1.22 11.67 -5.75
CA ILE A 201 0.54 11.51 -4.45
C ILE A 201 1.15 12.48 -3.43
N PRO A 202 0.41 12.91 -2.38
CA PRO A 202 0.99 13.68 -1.29
C PRO A 202 1.88 12.83 -0.37
N GLY A 203 2.88 13.48 0.23
CA GLY A 203 3.59 12.98 1.41
C GLY A 203 3.18 13.73 2.67
N GLU A 204 3.85 13.47 3.79
CA GLU A 204 3.51 14.07 5.09
C GLU A 204 3.69 15.59 5.13
N LYS A 205 4.65 16.13 4.38
CA LYS A 205 4.86 17.57 4.23
C LYS A 205 3.74 18.25 3.43
N ASP A 206 3.06 17.49 2.56
CA ASP A 206 1.97 18.01 1.72
C ASP A 206 0.61 17.91 2.44
N ASP A 207 0.36 16.79 3.12
CA ASP A 207 -0.81 16.50 3.95
C ASP A 207 -0.47 15.39 4.96
N SER A 208 -0.53 15.71 6.26
CA SER A 208 -0.21 14.78 7.35
C SER A 208 -1.33 13.75 7.62
N SER A 209 -2.46 13.84 6.92
CA SER A 209 -3.55 12.87 7.01
C SER A 209 -3.18 11.54 6.37
N TYR A 210 -3.73 10.43 6.90
CA TYR A 210 -3.61 9.13 6.24
C TYR A 210 -4.91 8.31 6.35
N PRO A 211 -5.55 7.96 5.22
CA PRO A 211 -5.21 8.36 3.85
C PRO A 211 -5.39 9.88 3.61
N ALA A 212 -4.67 10.43 2.63
CA ALA A 212 -4.77 11.84 2.22
C ALA A 212 -5.40 11.99 0.84
N LEU A 213 -6.08 13.11 0.59
CA LEU A 213 -6.57 13.48 -0.74
C LEU A 213 -5.42 13.96 -1.63
N GLY A 214 -5.63 13.98 -2.95
CA GLY A 214 -4.66 14.56 -3.88
C GLY A 214 -4.34 16.03 -3.59
N ILE A 215 -3.10 16.42 -3.88
CA ILE A 215 -2.63 17.79 -3.79
C ILE A 215 -3.46 18.67 -4.74
N LYS A 216 -4.05 19.73 -4.19
CA LYS A 216 -4.73 20.75 -4.99
C LYS A 216 -3.70 21.55 -5.77
N LEU A 217 -3.71 21.40 -7.10
CA LEU A 217 -2.89 22.15 -8.05
C LEU A 217 -3.75 23.19 -8.77
N LYS A 218 -3.12 24.23 -9.34
CA LYS A 218 -3.80 25.27 -10.13
C LYS A 218 -4.52 24.62 -11.34
N GLU A 219 -5.69 25.16 -11.69
CA GLU A 219 -6.46 24.71 -12.85
C GLU A 219 -5.65 24.86 -14.15
N GLY A 220 -5.91 23.97 -15.13
CA GLY A 220 -5.28 24.02 -16.46
C GLY A 220 -4.07 23.10 -16.67
N LEU A 221 -3.55 22.45 -15.62
CA LEU A 221 -2.42 21.53 -15.70
C LEU A 221 -2.85 20.14 -16.21
N LYS A 222 -3.02 19.99 -17.52
CA LYS A 222 -3.62 18.80 -18.14
C LYS A 222 -2.76 17.53 -18.08
N ASN A 223 -1.43 17.67 -17.95
CA ASN A 223 -0.50 16.55 -17.96
C ASN A 223 -0.24 15.97 -16.56
N VAL A 224 -0.70 16.62 -15.48
CA VAL A 224 -0.52 16.16 -14.10
C VAL A 224 -1.82 15.62 -13.54
N ILE A 225 -1.75 14.43 -12.95
CA ILE A 225 -2.86 13.76 -12.27
C ILE A 225 -2.47 13.62 -10.81
N SER A 226 -3.05 14.45 -9.95
CA SER A 226 -2.89 14.31 -8.51
C SER A 226 -3.86 13.26 -7.95
N LEU A 227 -3.32 12.34 -7.16
CA LEU A 227 -3.99 11.17 -6.59
C LEU A 227 -3.85 11.18 -5.06
N SER A 228 -4.71 10.43 -4.39
CA SER A 228 -4.63 10.21 -2.95
C SER A 228 -3.37 9.47 -2.52
N ASN A 229 -3.00 9.59 -1.24
CA ASN A 229 -2.03 8.69 -0.61
C ASN A 229 -2.76 7.73 0.33
N PRO A 230 -2.77 6.41 0.08
CA PRO A 230 -2.21 5.73 -1.09
C PRO A 230 -3.13 5.81 -2.32
N ALA A 231 -2.61 5.47 -3.50
CA ALA A 231 -3.37 5.28 -4.74
C ALA A 231 -2.83 4.11 -5.57
N MET A 232 -3.68 3.52 -6.41
CA MET A 232 -3.30 2.46 -7.35
C MET A 232 -3.67 2.89 -8.76
N ILE A 233 -2.70 2.81 -9.67
CA ILE A 233 -2.92 3.01 -11.10
C ILE A 233 -2.51 1.77 -11.87
N GLU A 234 -2.95 1.69 -13.12
CA GLU A 234 -2.53 0.70 -14.09
C GLU A 234 -2.05 1.40 -15.34
N ILE A 235 -0.82 1.10 -15.75
CA ILE A 235 -0.21 1.60 -16.98
C ILE A 235 0.08 0.38 -17.86
N ASN A 236 -0.59 0.29 -19.00
CA ASN A 236 -0.38 -0.77 -19.99
C ASN A 236 -0.42 -2.19 -19.37
N GLY A 237 -1.38 -2.44 -18.46
CA GLY A 237 -1.58 -3.73 -17.78
C GLY A 237 -0.78 -3.93 -16.49
N VAL A 238 0.21 -3.07 -16.21
CA VAL A 238 1.05 -3.13 -15.01
C VAL A 238 0.45 -2.25 -13.91
N LYS A 239 0.14 -2.84 -12.76
CA LYS A 239 -0.46 -2.17 -11.60
C LYS A 239 0.63 -1.59 -10.70
N ILE A 240 0.52 -0.31 -10.42
CA ILE A 240 1.48 0.45 -9.63
C ILE A 240 0.76 1.03 -8.41
N LEU A 241 1.16 0.57 -7.22
CA LEU A 241 0.75 1.15 -5.96
C LEU A 241 1.68 2.33 -5.67
N MET A 242 1.12 3.54 -5.61
CA MET A 242 1.80 4.72 -5.11
C MET A 242 1.41 4.92 -3.64
N ILE A 243 2.39 4.92 -2.76
CA ILE A 243 2.20 5.06 -1.32
C ILE A 243 3.45 5.69 -0.71
N HIS A 244 3.32 6.82 -0.02
CA HIS A 244 4.50 7.55 0.46
C HIS A 244 5.28 6.76 1.53
N LYS A 245 4.59 6.27 2.57
CA LYS A 245 5.18 5.40 3.61
C LYS A 245 4.86 3.95 3.36
N PHE A 246 5.87 3.16 3.06
CA PHE A 246 5.71 1.74 2.79
C PHE A 246 6.57 0.87 3.71
N ASN A 247 6.03 -0.28 4.11
CA ASN A 247 6.81 -1.37 4.67
C ASN A 247 6.40 -2.68 4.00
N LEU A 248 7.34 -3.63 3.93
CA LEU A 248 7.11 -4.92 3.28
C LEU A 248 5.95 -5.71 3.92
N ASP A 249 5.75 -5.55 5.22
CA ASP A 249 4.67 -6.22 5.96
C ASP A 249 3.29 -5.77 5.49
N MET A 250 3.11 -4.58 4.90
CA MET A 250 1.85 -4.18 4.27
C MET A 250 1.44 -5.13 3.14
N LEU A 251 2.39 -5.64 2.35
CA LEU A 251 2.11 -6.66 1.33
C LEU A 251 1.77 -8.01 1.97
N LYS A 252 2.51 -8.41 3.02
CA LYS A 252 2.26 -9.67 3.73
C LYS A 252 0.89 -9.68 4.40
N LYS A 253 0.55 -8.59 5.09
CA LYS A 253 -0.71 -8.38 5.82
C LYS A 253 -1.88 -8.02 4.90
N ARG A 254 -1.61 -7.63 3.65
CA ARG A 254 -2.60 -7.13 2.67
C ARG A 254 -3.39 -5.93 3.19
N TYR A 255 -2.71 -5.07 3.94
CA TYR A 255 -3.29 -3.90 4.60
C TYR A 255 -2.26 -2.77 4.63
N LEU A 256 -2.64 -1.58 4.16
CA LEU A 256 -1.74 -0.46 3.89
C LEU A 256 -1.53 0.47 5.10
N GLY A 257 -1.82 0.01 6.31
CA GLY A 257 -1.65 0.76 7.55
C GLY A 257 -2.98 1.17 8.21
N GLN A 258 -2.90 1.88 9.32
CA GLN A 258 -4.07 2.30 10.08
C GLN A 258 -4.62 3.62 9.55
N SER A 259 -5.94 3.71 9.41
CA SER A 259 -6.60 4.97 9.09
C SER A 259 -7.00 5.67 10.37
N LYS A 260 -6.72 6.97 10.47
CA LYS A 260 -7.34 7.85 11.48
C LYS A 260 -8.72 8.35 11.05
N LEU A 261 -9.13 8.04 9.82
CA LEU A 261 -10.36 8.53 9.20
C LEU A 261 -11.37 7.39 9.06
N ILE A 262 -12.62 7.65 9.41
CA ILE A 262 -13.72 6.73 9.08
C ILE A 262 -14.28 7.15 7.73
N LEU A 263 -14.12 6.26 6.74
CA LEU A 263 -14.60 6.47 5.38
C LEU A 263 -15.85 5.63 5.11
N ASN A 264 -16.45 5.76 3.93
CA ASN A 264 -17.60 4.92 3.55
C ASN A 264 -17.23 3.44 3.36
N GLU A 265 -15.95 3.17 3.13
CA GLU A 265 -15.36 1.84 2.97
C GLU A 265 -13.90 1.88 3.39
N ASP A 266 -13.34 0.74 3.79
CA ASP A 266 -11.93 0.65 4.12
C ASP A 266 -11.10 0.64 2.82
N SER A 267 -10.50 1.80 2.54
CA SER A 267 -9.62 2.01 1.41
C SER A 267 -8.16 1.66 1.72
N LEU A 268 -7.84 1.02 2.85
CA LEU A 268 -6.47 0.59 3.16
C LEU A 268 -6.30 -0.92 3.03
N VAL A 269 -7.39 -1.68 2.93
CA VAL A 269 -7.30 -3.07 2.47
C VAL A 269 -6.69 -3.12 1.07
N LEU A 270 -5.68 -3.98 0.92
CA LEU A 270 -5.01 -4.26 -0.34
C LEU A 270 -5.66 -5.52 -0.94
N ASP A 271 -6.74 -5.35 -1.67
CA ASP A 271 -7.47 -6.41 -2.35
C ASP A 271 -6.81 -6.80 -3.68
N VAL A 272 -6.32 -5.82 -4.42
CA VAL A 272 -5.55 -5.98 -5.66
C VAL A 272 -4.06 -6.03 -5.35
N VAL A 273 -3.33 -7.00 -5.92
CA VAL A 273 -1.87 -7.12 -5.74
C VAL A 273 -1.15 -6.19 -6.72
N PRO A 274 -0.25 -5.30 -6.26
CA PRO A 274 0.55 -4.48 -7.16
C PRO A 274 1.62 -5.31 -7.88
N ASP A 275 2.00 -4.84 -9.07
CA ASP A 275 3.20 -5.28 -9.80
C ASP A 275 4.42 -4.41 -9.45
N ILE A 276 4.19 -3.13 -9.13
CA ILE A 276 5.19 -2.19 -8.62
C ILE A 276 4.62 -1.49 -7.38
N VAL A 277 5.45 -1.33 -6.36
CA VAL A 277 5.19 -0.42 -5.25
C VAL A 277 6.18 0.73 -5.37
N HIS A 278 5.67 1.95 -5.42
CA HIS A 278 6.46 3.18 -5.46
C HIS A 278 6.23 3.97 -4.18
N CYS A 279 7.33 4.24 -3.46
CA CYS A 279 7.32 4.88 -2.16
C CYS A 279 8.48 5.87 -1.97
N GLY A 280 8.46 6.55 -0.83
CA GLY A 280 9.45 7.54 -0.40
C GLY A 280 9.72 7.45 1.11
N HIS A 281 9.77 8.59 1.79
CA HIS A 281 9.86 8.79 3.23
C HIS A 281 11.21 8.42 3.90
N THR A 282 11.84 7.30 3.53
CA THR A 282 13.12 6.91 4.15
C THR A 282 14.29 7.77 3.68
N HIS A 283 14.12 8.51 2.58
CA HIS A 283 15.16 9.30 1.90
C HIS A 283 16.39 8.49 1.45
N GLU A 284 16.28 7.17 1.45
CA GLU A 284 17.31 6.23 1.03
C GLU A 284 16.84 5.49 -0.22
N PRO A 285 17.59 5.54 -1.35
CA PRO A 285 17.22 4.81 -2.54
C PRO A 285 17.26 3.30 -2.35
N GLU A 286 16.18 2.63 -2.71
CA GLU A 286 16.06 1.19 -2.62
C GLU A 286 15.29 0.63 -3.82
N VAL A 287 15.80 -0.47 -4.37
CA VAL A 287 15.04 -1.32 -5.28
C VAL A 287 15.08 -2.74 -4.75
N GLN A 288 13.92 -3.28 -4.41
CA GLN A 288 13.75 -4.63 -3.91
C GLN A 288 12.72 -5.38 -4.75
N ASN A 289 12.81 -6.71 -4.80
CA ASN A 289 11.73 -7.54 -5.32
C ASN A 289 11.19 -8.47 -4.24
N TYR A 290 9.86 -8.52 -4.13
CA TYR A 290 9.17 -9.47 -3.27
C TYR A 290 8.08 -10.19 -4.06
N LYS A 291 8.28 -11.48 -4.33
CA LYS A 291 7.33 -12.32 -5.10
C LYS A 291 6.86 -11.64 -6.40
N SER A 292 7.80 -11.03 -7.11
CA SER A 292 7.61 -10.30 -8.37
C SER A 292 6.82 -8.99 -8.28
N ALA A 293 6.56 -8.48 -7.07
CA ALA A 293 6.29 -7.06 -6.88
C ALA A 293 7.63 -6.32 -6.73
N THR A 294 7.92 -5.38 -7.62
CA THR A 294 9.12 -4.53 -7.53
C THR A 294 8.82 -3.34 -6.63
N ILE A 295 9.57 -3.17 -5.57
CA ILE A 295 9.46 -2.05 -4.62
C ILE A 295 10.54 -1.05 -4.99
N VAL A 296 10.16 0.22 -5.09
CA VAL A 296 10.99 1.31 -5.58
C VAL A 296 10.88 2.50 -4.66
N ASN A 297 12.03 2.93 -4.14
CA ASN A 297 12.25 4.21 -3.49
C ASN A 297 13.42 4.91 -4.19
N SER A 298 13.23 6.14 -4.62
CA SER A 298 14.28 6.92 -5.32
C SER A 298 15.20 7.68 -4.38
N GLY A 299 14.94 7.66 -3.07
CA GLY A 299 15.55 8.57 -2.12
C GLY A 299 15.10 10.01 -2.34
N SER A 300 15.89 10.97 -1.87
CA SER A 300 15.55 12.40 -1.90
C SER A 300 16.69 13.22 -2.50
N PRO A 301 16.40 14.30 -3.25
CA PRO A 301 17.40 15.32 -3.63
C PRO A 301 18.14 15.96 -2.45
N LEU A 302 17.61 15.87 -1.22
CA LEU A 302 18.29 16.35 -0.01
C LEU A 302 19.41 15.41 0.49
N SER A 303 19.44 14.17 0.01
CA SER A 303 20.35 13.11 0.48
C SER A 303 20.96 12.36 -0.71
N ASP A 304 20.69 11.05 -0.83
CA ASP A 304 21.06 10.23 -1.98
C ASP A 304 19.84 10.15 -2.90
N PHE A 305 19.94 10.76 -4.08
CA PHE A 305 18.86 10.80 -5.07
C PHE A 305 19.18 9.93 -6.26
N LYS A 306 18.45 8.84 -6.40
CA LYS A 306 18.56 7.92 -7.54
C LYS A 306 17.19 7.70 -8.17
N PRO A 307 16.77 8.58 -9.10
CA PRO A 307 15.59 8.34 -9.91
C PRO A 307 15.63 6.94 -10.50
N VAL A 308 14.49 6.26 -10.51
CA VAL A 308 14.42 4.88 -11.02
C VAL A 308 13.62 4.88 -12.32
N VAL A 309 14.14 4.25 -13.37
CA VAL A 309 13.41 4.02 -14.60
C VAL A 309 13.16 2.53 -14.75
N ILE A 310 11.90 2.16 -14.99
CA ILE A 310 11.52 0.77 -15.27
C ILE A 310 10.97 0.70 -16.69
N ASN A 311 11.53 -0.20 -17.51
CA ASN A 311 10.92 -0.59 -18.76
C ASN A 311 9.84 -1.65 -18.48
N LEU A 312 8.57 -1.32 -18.74
CA LEU A 312 7.46 -2.22 -18.43
C LEU A 312 7.45 -3.48 -19.31
N ALA A 313 8.07 -3.45 -20.49
CA ALA A 313 8.08 -4.59 -21.43
C ALA A 313 8.92 -5.77 -20.94
N ASP A 314 10.06 -5.50 -20.30
CA ASP A 314 10.99 -6.54 -19.83
C ASP A 314 11.23 -6.51 -18.32
N ARG A 315 10.72 -5.49 -17.61
CA ARG A 315 10.91 -5.26 -16.17
C ARG A 315 12.36 -4.95 -15.78
N SER A 316 13.19 -4.52 -16.72
CA SER A 316 14.51 -3.98 -16.43
C SER A 316 14.40 -2.70 -15.60
N VAL A 317 15.32 -2.53 -14.65
CA VAL A 317 15.35 -1.42 -13.71
C VAL A 317 16.69 -0.70 -13.84
N GLU A 318 16.63 0.61 -14.03
CA GLU A 318 17.79 1.51 -14.10
C GLU A 318 17.71 2.50 -12.94
N GLN A 319 18.73 2.52 -12.08
CA GLN A 319 18.91 3.59 -11.08
C GLN A 319 19.84 4.66 -11.66
N ILE A 320 19.32 5.87 -11.82
CA ILE A 320 20.00 6.98 -12.46
C ILE A 320 20.85 7.72 -11.43
N ARG A 321 22.08 8.10 -11.79
CA ARG A 321 22.95 8.96 -11.00
C ARG A 321 23.19 10.24 -11.79
N LEU A 322 22.93 11.40 -11.19
CA LEU A 322 22.95 12.72 -11.83
C LEU A 322 23.91 13.68 -11.15
#